data_AF-A0A9K3L2M6-F1
#
_entry.id   AF-A0A9K3L2M6-F1
#
_cell.length_a   1.000
_cell.length_b   1.000
_cell.length_c   1.000
_cell.angle_alpha   90.00
_cell.angle_beta   90.00
_cell.angle_gamma   90.00
#
_symmetry.space_group_name_H-M   'P 1'
#
loop_
_entity.id
_entity.type
_entity.pdbx_description
1 polymer ?
#
loop_
_entity_poly.entity_id
_entity_poly.type
_entity_poly.pdbx_seq_one_letter_code
_entity_poly.pdbx_strand_id
1 'polypeptide(L)'
;MEVPDSADIVRLTAGVKGTALALCGVAMITTIGLGIWTFRNQTSRLVRASQPVFLYIVLLGVFVSNTFEYHSVGLSTSCVGRMQRPRLAREAVGTGIVFGALHAKLYRINKIAQSAQKFQRITVTACEALKPTIAITVVISVISFGQCEQLDFLLALGALLILLFVMLCWQAFQARNISTEFAESKSIFAILLLMNIAVFMGWPIIVLSQDSPNVLVLIVTLISFTLAMATCCFLFVPKILSVWKNGKSGPPVSPVTITGMSEETSSDPMGRNNEGAAGNLWFSTSDSNQKGPK
;
A
#
# COMPACT_ATOMS: atom_id res chain seq x y z
N MET A 1 49.72 -14.38 20.87
CA MET A 1 48.91 -14.01 19.68
C MET A 1 48.57 -12.55 19.88
N GLU A 2 49.38 -11.67 19.30
CA GLU A 2 49.31 -10.23 19.48
C GLU A 2 47.96 -9.72 18.98
N VAL A 3 47.26 -8.96 19.82
CA VAL A 3 46.09 -8.18 19.43
C VAL A 3 46.65 -6.96 18.69
N PRO A 4 46.41 -6.79 17.37
CA PRO A 4 46.85 -5.59 16.69
C PRO A 4 46.01 -4.40 17.17
N ASP A 5 46.66 -3.49 17.89
CA ASP A 5 46.08 -2.30 18.55
C ASP A 5 46.01 -1.08 17.59
N SER A 6 45.62 -1.34 16.34
CA SER A 6 45.27 -0.31 15.37
C SER A 6 44.02 -0.79 14.66
N ALA A 7 42.88 -0.63 15.34
CA ALA A 7 41.59 -0.73 14.71
C ALA A 7 41.57 0.22 13.51
N ASP A 8 41.70 -0.34 12.31
CA ASP A 8 41.52 0.37 11.06
C ASP A 8 40.18 1.09 11.15
N ILE A 9 40.26 2.40 11.39
CA ILE A 9 39.10 3.27 11.30
C ILE A 9 38.75 3.22 9.82
N VAL A 10 37.81 2.35 9.47
CA VAL A 10 37.24 2.24 8.13
C VAL A 10 36.59 3.59 7.83
N ARG A 11 37.37 4.49 7.24
CA ARG A 11 36.93 5.82 6.86
C ARG A 11 36.24 5.70 5.52
N LEU A 12 34.92 5.84 5.56
CA LEU A 12 34.17 5.96 4.31
C LEU A 12 34.63 7.23 3.57
N THR A 13 34.86 7.12 2.26
CA THR A 13 35.27 8.25 1.43
C THR A 13 34.23 9.37 1.53
N ALA A 14 34.68 10.62 1.68
CA ALA A 14 33.79 11.77 1.85
C ALA A 14 32.74 11.88 0.74
N GLY A 15 33.12 11.58 -0.51
CA GLY A 15 32.20 11.51 -1.64
C GLY A 15 31.09 10.49 -1.45
N VAL A 16 31.42 9.26 -1.04
CA VAL A 16 30.43 8.19 -0.79
C VAL A 16 29.47 8.58 0.34
N LYS A 17 29.99 9.13 1.45
CA LYS A 17 29.15 9.62 2.54
C LYS A 17 28.18 10.71 2.07
N GLY A 18 28.71 11.71 1.35
CA GLY A 18 27.92 12.82 0.82
C GLY A 18 26.80 12.33 -0.11
N THR A 19 27.13 11.44 -1.06
CA THR A 19 26.14 10.88 -1.98
C THR A 19 25.07 10.09 -1.24
N ALA A 20 25.44 9.20 -0.31
CA ALA A 20 24.48 8.39 0.42
C ALA A 20 23.54 9.25 1.29
N LEU A 21 24.08 10.23 2.03
CA LEU A 21 23.27 11.15 2.83
C LEU A 21 22.31 11.99 1.97
N ALA A 22 22.78 12.46 0.81
CA ALA A 22 21.94 13.21 -0.12
C ALA A 22 20.76 12.36 -0.63
N LEU A 23 20.99 11.10 -1.02
CA LEU A 23 19.95 10.19 -1.48
C LEU A 23 18.89 9.91 -0.39
N CYS A 24 19.33 9.60 0.84
CA CYS A 24 18.42 9.42 1.97
C CYS A 24 17.60 10.69 2.26
N GLY A 25 18.26 11.87 2.23
CA GLY A 25 17.60 13.15 2.42
C GLY A 25 16.52 13.44 1.39
N VAL A 26 16.79 13.19 0.10
CA VAL A 26 15.81 13.33 -0.99
C VAL A 26 14.61 12.39 -0.78
N ALA A 27 14.85 11.14 -0.41
CA ALA A 27 13.78 10.19 -0.13
C ALA A 27 12.90 10.65 1.05
N MET A 28 13.51 11.12 2.14
CA MET A 28 12.79 11.66 3.30
C MET A 28 11.93 12.87 2.93
N ILE A 29 12.49 13.86 2.23
CA ILE A 29 11.75 15.05 1.75
C ILE A 29 10.56 14.63 0.87
N THR A 30 10.78 13.66 -0.02
CA THR A 30 9.74 13.13 -0.90
C THR A 30 8.60 12.50 -0.09
N THR A 31 8.91 11.68 0.92
CA THR A 31 7.87 11.05 1.76
C THR A 31 7.04 12.08 2.54
N ILE A 32 7.68 13.14 3.06
CA ILE A 32 6.98 14.23 3.75
C ILE A 32 6.08 14.98 2.76
N GLY A 33 6.59 15.32 1.57
CA GLY A 33 5.83 16.01 0.53
C GLY A 33 4.60 15.22 0.07
N LEU A 34 4.76 13.91 -0.15
CA LEU A 34 3.64 13.01 -0.46
C LEU A 34 2.67 12.87 0.71
N GLY A 35 3.14 12.89 1.95
CA GLY A 35 2.30 12.93 3.15
C GLY A 35 1.41 14.17 3.20
N ILE A 36 2.00 15.36 2.98
CA ILE A 36 1.27 16.63 2.91
C ILE A 36 0.27 16.61 1.74
N TRP A 37 0.68 16.11 0.57
CA TRP A 37 -0.21 15.98 -0.58
C TRP A 37 -1.40 15.06 -0.28
N THR A 38 -1.16 13.93 0.41
CA THR A 38 -2.20 12.97 0.82
C THR A 38 -3.19 13.63 1.76
N PHE A 39 -2.69 14.41 2.73
CA PHE A 39 -3.52 15.13 3.68
C PHE A 39 -4.42 16.16 3.00
N ARG A 40 -3.89 16.93 2.04
CA ARG A 40 -4.67 17.93 1.30
C ARG A 40 -5.72 17.31 0.38
N ASN A 41 -5.44 16.14 -0.21
CA ASN A 41 -6.30 15.52 -1.22
C ASN A 41 -7.13 14.33 -0.72
N GLN A 42 -7.19 14.11 0.60
CA GLN A 42 -7.92 12.98 1.22
C GLN A 42 -9.43 12.97 0.95
N THR A 43 -10.00 14.12 0.59
CA THR A 43 -11.43 14.28 0.25
C THR A 43 -11.76 13.76 -1.15
N SER A 44 -10.77 13.60 -2.03
CA SER A 44 -10.96 13.05 -3.37
C SER A 44 -11.42 11.59 -3.28
N ARG A 45 -12.43 11.22 -4.09
CA ARG A 45 -13.01 9.87 -4.11
C ARG A 45 -11.96 8.78 -4.29
N LEU A 46 -10.91 9.04 -5.08
CA LEU A 46 -9.84 8.07 -5.35
C LEU A 46 -8.92 7.83 -4.13
N VAL A 47 -8.54 8.90 -3.43
CA VAL A 47 -7.71 8.80 -2.22
C VAL A 47 -8.52 8.17 -1.09
N ARG A 48 -9.81 8.54 -0.98
CA ARG A 48 -10.75 7.95 -0.01
C ARG A 48 -11.02 6.47 -0.28
N ALA A 49 -11.16 6.06 -1.54
CA ALA A 49 -11.35 4.65 -1.93
C ALA A 49 -10.13 3.79 -1.55
N SER A 50 -8.93 4.35 -1.66
CA SER A 50 -7.66 3.69 -1.32
C SER A 50 -7.40 3.59 0.19
N GLN A 51 -8.27 4.18 1.02
CA GLN A 51 -8.14 4.35 2.47
C GLN A 51 -6.85 5.13 2.84
N PRO A 52 -6.93 6.43 3.19
CA PRO A 52 -5.75 7.27 3.39
C PRO A 52 -4.82 6.76 4.51
N VAL A 53 -5.38 6.11 5.54
CA VAL A 53 -4.63 5.44 6.61
C VAL A 53 -3.54 4.50 6.05
N PHE A 54 -3.86 3.79 4.97
CA PHE A 54 -2.93 2.88 4.33
C PHE A 54 -1.70 3.59 3.74
N LEU A 55 -1.96 4.69 3.02
CA LEU A 55 -0.92 5.47 2.37
C LEU A 55 0.03 6.07 3.41
N TYR A 56 -0.49 6.53 4.56
CA TYR A 56 0.34 7.02 5.64
C TYR A 56 1.23 5.94 6.26
N ILE A 57 0.73 4.71 6.44
CA ILE A 57 1.55 3.62 6.98
C ILE A 57 2.71 3.28 6.03
N VAL A 58 2.47 3.25 4.72
CA VAL A 58 3.55 3.02 3.74
C VAL A 58 4.58 4.17 3.78
N LEU A 59 4.13 5.42 3.79
CA LEU A 59 5.03 6.58 3.89
C LEU A 59 5.84 6.57 5.19
N LEU A 60 5.22 6.20 6.31
CA LEU A 60 5.90 6.05 7.60
C LEU A 60 6.98 4.97 7.54
N GLY A 61 6.68 3.81 6.96
CA GLY A 61 7.66 2.74 6.80
C GLY A 61 8.88 3.17 5.97
N VAL A 62 8.65 3.83 4.83
CA VAL A 62 9.73 4.34 3.97
C VAL A 62 10.54 5.42 4.69
N PHE A 63 9.89 6.33 5.43
CA PHE A 63 10.58 7.37 6.20
C PHE A 63 11.45 6.77 7.31
N VAL A 64 10.94 5.78 8.05
CA VAL A 64 11.67 5.08 9.11
C VAL A 64 12.90 4.35 8.56
N SER A 65 12.76 3.59 7.46
CA SER A 65 13.89 2.96 6.76
C SER A 65 14.98 3.97 6.39
N ASN A 66 14.62 5.05 5.70
CA ASN A 66 15.59 6.06 5.25
C ASN A 66 16.24 6.82 6.42
N THR A 67 15.53 6.99 7.54
CA THR A 67 16.08 7.61 8.75
C THR A 67 17.17 6.73 9.39
N PHE A 68 16.94 5.42 9.46
CA PHE A 68 17.93 4.49 9.98
C PHE A 68 19.16 4.38 9.08
N GLU A 69 18.95 4.42 7.76
CA GLU A 69 20.04 4.47 6.80
C GLU A 69 20.85 5.76 6.94
N TYR A 70 20.18 6.91 7.00
CA TYR A 70 20.81 8.22 7.22
C TYR A 70 21.67 8.23 8.49
N HIS A 71 21.13 7.72 9.60
CA HIS A 71 21.86 7.61 10.86
C HIS A 71 23.07 6.68 10.73
N SER A 72 22.92 5.53 10.04
CA SER A 72 24.01 4.57 9.86
C SER A 72 25.19 5.13 9.06
N VAL A 73 24.92 5.96 8.04
CA VAL A 73 25.93 6.61 7.22
C VAL A 73 26.56 7.81 7.96
N GLY A 74 25.73 8.58 8.67
CA GLY A 74 26.15 9.77 9.42
C GLY A 74 27.09 9.47 10.59
N LEU A 75 26.86 8.36 11.31
CA LEU A 75 27.69 7.96 12.46
C LEU A 75 28.98 7.21 12.08
N SER A 76 29.27 7.06 10.78
CA SER A 76 30.38 6.24 10.26
C SER A 76 31.78 6.86 10.46
N THR A 77 32.04 7.46 11.62
CA THR A 77 33.34 7.99 12.04
C THR A 77 34.11 7.11 13.04
N SER A 78 33.50 6.10 13.69
CA SER A 78 34.23 5.39 14.77
C SER A 78 34.12 3.87 14.89
N CYS A 79 33.20 3.13 14.25
CA CYS A 79 33.13 1.65 14.39
C CYS A 79 32.29 1.02 13.26
N VAL A 80 32.89 0.61 12.14
CA VAL A 80 32.13 -0.01 11.01
C VAL A 80 32.04 -1.53 11.16
N GLY A 81 33.11 -2.20 11.59
CA GLY A 81 33.18 -3.67 11.62
C GLY A 81 32.24 -4.39 12.60
N ARG A 82 31.87 -3.74 13.73
CA ARG A 82 30.88 -4.27 14.69
C ARG A 82 29.45 -3.77 14.44
N MET A 83 29.25 -2.84 13.49
CA MET A 83 28.00 -2.10 13.31
C MET A 83 27.22 -2.50 12.05
N GLN A 84 27.76 -3.42 11.23
CA GLN A 84 27.13 -3.90 10.00
C GLN A 84 25.97 -4.89 10.25
N ARG A 85 26.02 -5.64 11.35
CA ARG A 85 24.96 -6.59 11.76
C ARG A 85 23.70 -5.90 12.36
N PRO A 86 23.80 -4.90 13.24
CA PRO A 86 22.63 -4.13 13.68
C PRO A 86 22.00 -3.28 12.57
N ARG A 87 22.67 -3.07 11.42
CA ARG A 87 22.11 -2.35 10.26
C ARG A 87 20.94 -3.10 9.62
N LEU A 88 21.11 -4.39 9.29
CA LEU A 88 20.07 -5.19 8.63
C LEU A 88 18.84 -5.40 9.52
N ALA A 89 19.06 -5.64 10.80
CA ALA A 89 17.99 -5.76 11.79
C ALA A 89 17.20 -4.45 11.94
N ARG A 90 17.88 -3.31 11.96
CA ARG A 90 17.22 -2.00 12.06
C ARG A 90 16.44 -1.64 10.80
N GLU A 91 16.95 -2.04 9.63
CA GLU A 91 16.28 -1.87 8.33
C GLU A 91 15.01 -2.74 8.19
N ALA A 92 14.98 -3.90 8.85
CA ALA A 92 13.83 -4.79 8.84
C ALA A 92 12.56 -4.17 9.45
N VAL A 93 12.70 -3.18 10.35
CA VAL A 93 11.56 -2.48 10.96
C VAL A 93 10.78 -1.67 9.92
N GLY A 94 11.45 -0.78 9.18
CA GLY A 94 10.81 0.04 8.15
C GLY A 94 10.27 -0.80 7.00
N THR A 95 11.05 -1.78 6.56
CA THR A 95 10.66 -2.77 5.55
C THR A 95 9.44 -3.59 6.00
N GLY A 96 9.38 -4.00 7.27
CA GLY A 96 8.25 -4.72 7.86
C GLY A 96 6.96 -3.89 7.94
N ILE A 97 7.06 -2.58 8.16
CA ILE A 97 5.90 -1.67 8.10
C ILE A 97 5.35 -1.59 6.67
N VAL A 98 6.21 -1.44 5.66
CA VAL A 98 5.80 -1.36 4.25
C VAL A 98 5.18 -2.68 3.79
N PHE A 99 5.83 -3.82 4.04
CA PHE A 99 5.31 -5.13 3.66
C PHE A 99 4.02 -5.47 4.39
N GLY A 100 3.95 -5.19 5.70
CA GLY A 100 2.75 -5.36 6.48
C GLY A 100 1.59 -4.58 5.89
N ALA A 101 1.80 -3.31 5.54
CA ALA A 101 0.80 -2.53 4.83
C ALA A 101 0.42 -3.25 3.52
N LEU A 102 1.35 -3.49 2.60
CA LEU A 102 1.01 -4.09 1.29
C LEU A 102 0.22 -5.40 1.43
N HIS A 103 0.56 -6.22 2.43
CA HIS A 103 -0.19 -7.41 2.81
C HIS A 103 -1.63 -7.09 3.25
N ALA A 104 -1.83 -6.14 4.18
CA ALA A 104 -3.17 -5.72 4.62
C ALA A 104 -4.09 -5.37 3.45
N LYS A 105 -3.52 -4.64 2.47
CA LYS A 105 -4.25 -4.16 1.31
C LYS A 105 -4.58 -5.29 0.34
N LEU A 106 -3.61 -6.15 0.05
CA LEU A 106 -3.83 -7.33 -0.78
C LEU A 106 -4.82 -8.30 -0.14
N TYR A 107 -4.73 -8.53 1.16
CA TYR A 107 -5.66 -9.37 1.91
C TYR A 107 -7.09 -8.85 1.78
N ARG A 108 -7.32 -7.55 1.99
CA ARG A 108 -8.64 -6.93 1.83
C ARG A 108 -9.17 -7.09 0.41
N ILE A 109 -8.36 -6.82 -0.61
CA ILE A 109 -8.76 -6.94 -2.03
C ILE A 109 -9.11 -8.41 -2.35
N ASN A 110 -8.25 -9.36 -1.98
CA ASN A 110 -8.47 -10.78 -2.24
C ASN A 110 -9.71 -11.31 -1.51
N LYS A 111 -9.92 -10.93 -0.25
CA LYS A 111 -11.09 -11.36 0.53
C LYS A 111 -12.40 -10.84 -0.07
N ILE A 112 -12.44 -9.56 -0.46
CA ILE A 112 -13.61 -8.96 -1.12
C ILE A 112 -13.87 -9.66 -2.45
N ALA A 113 -12.83 -9.89 -3.25
CA ALA A 113 -12.98 -10.53 -4.55
C ALA A 113 -13.46 -11.99 -4.47
N GLN A 114 -12.92 -12.78 -3.54
CA GLN A 114 -13.37 -14.15 -3.32
C GLN A 114 -14.83 -14.21 -2.81
N SER A 115 -15.24 -13.23 -2.00
CA SER A 115 -16.62 -13.15 -1.51
C SER A 115 -17.58 -12.73 -2.63
N ALA A 116 -17.13 -11.83 -3.50
CA ALA A 116 -17.89 -11.43 -4.69
C ALA A 116 -18.10 -12.61 -5.66
N GLN A 117 -17.12 -13.50 -5.83
CA GLN A 117 -17.28 -14.74 -6.61
C GLN A 117 -18.36 -15.68 -6.05
N LYS A 118 -18.60 -15.62 -4.73
CA LYS A 118 -19.68 -16.35 -4.04
C LYS A 118 -20.99 -15.56 -3.99
N PHE A 119 -21.08 -14.42 -4.68
CA PHE A 119 -22.20 -13.48 -4.62
C PHE A 119 -22.55 -12.99 -3.20
N GLN A 120 -21.57 -12.99 -2.30
CA GLN A 120 -21.72 -12.51 -0.92
C GLN A 120 -21.12 -11.12 -0.77
N ARG A 121 -21.93 -10.14 -0.36
CA ARG A 121 -21.46 -8.79 -0.06
C ARG A 121 -20.88 -8.75 1.35
N ILE A 122 -19.56 -8.62 1.46
CA ILE A 122 -18.87 -8.50 2.74
C ILE A 122 -18.17 -7.15 2.81
N THR A 123 -18.45 -6.39 3.85
CA THR A 123 -17.77 -5.12 4.15
C THR A 123 -16.60 -5.39 5.08
N VAL A 124 -15.39 -5.44 4.52
CA VAL A 124 -14.16 -5.58 5.33
C VAL A 124 -13.65 -4.21 5.73
N THR A 125 -13.62 -3.95 7.04
CA THR A 125 -13.14 -2.70 7.62
C THR A 125 -11.61 -2.66 7.62
N ALA A 126 -11.01 -1.48 7.39
CA ALA A 126 -9.55 -1.30 7.36
C ALA A 126 -8.87 -1.81 8.64
N CYS A 127 -9.46 -1.51 9.80
CA CYS A 127 -8.93 -1.89 11.10
C CYS A 127 -8.83 -3.41 11.28
N GLU A 128 -9.74 -4.19 10.69
CA GLU A 128 -9.72 -5.65 10.78
C GLU A 128 -8.58 -6.26 9.95
N ALA A 129 -8.29 -5.68 8.78
CA ALA A 129 -7.16 -6.08 7.95
C ALA A 129 -5.81 -5.61 8.52
N LEU A 130 -5.80 -4.58 9.37
CA LEU A 130 -4.60 -4.03 9.99
C LEU A 130 -4.11 -4.85 11.19
N LYS A 131 -5.00 -5.56 11.91
CA LYS A 131 -4.62 -6.43 13.03
C LYS A 131 -3.52 -7.47 12.70
N PRO A 132 -3.67 -8.33 11.67
CA PRO A 132 -2.64 -9.31 11.32
C PRO A 132 -1.35 -8.63 10.83
N THR A 133 -1.48 -7.46 10.22
CA THR A 133 -0.36 -6.65 9.74
C THR A 133 0.51 -6.15 10.90
N ILE A 134 -0.10 -5.60 11.94
CA ILE A 134 0.60 -5.15 13.14
C ILE A 134 1.29 -6.34 13.81
N ALA A 135 0.62 -7.48 13.92
CA ALA A 135 1.22 -8.68 14.50
C ALA A 135 2.49 -9.12 13.74
N ILE A 136 2.44 -9.18 12.41
CA ILE A 136 3.60 -9.53 11.58
C ILE A 136 4.73 -8.52 11.75
N THR A 137 4.44 -7.20 11.69
CA THR A 137 5.47 -6.16 11.86
C THR A 137 6.09 -6.20 13.27
N VAL A 138 5.30 -6.47 14.31
CA VAL A 138 5.80 -6.61 15.69
C VAL A 138 6.70 -7.83 15.81
N VAL A 139 6.32 -8.98 15.25
CA VAL A 139 7.15 -10.19 15.26
C VAL A 139 8.49 -9.94 14.57
N ILE A 140 8.50 -9.33 13.37
CA ILE A 140 9.73 -8.97 12.67
C ILE A 140 10.60 -8.04 13.52
N SER A 141 9.99 -7.03 14.15
CA SER A 141 10.69 -6.05 14.97
C SER A 141 11.31 -6.71 16.20
N VAL A 142 10.57 -7.55 16.93
CA VAL A 142 11.05 -8.26 18.12
C VAL A 142 12.20 -9.20 17.78
N ILE A 143 12.09 -9.96 16.69
CA ILE A 143 13.18 -10.83 16.21
C ILE A 143 14.41 -10.00 15.83
N SER A 144 14.20 -8.81 15.27
CA SER A 144 15.29 -7.90 14.86
C SER A 144 16.00 -7.24 16.06
N PHE A 145 15.26 -6.89 17.12
CA PHE A 145 15.82 -6.30 18.34
C PHE A 145 16.40 -7.33 19.31
N GLY A 146 16.06 -8.62 19.15
CA GLY A 146 16.66 -9.73 19.88
C GLY A 146 18.15 -9.88 19.54
N GLN A 147 18.99 -9.04 20.13
CA GLN A 147 20.44 -9.14 20.03
C GLN A 147 20.92 -10.41 20.74
N CYS A 148 21.23 -11.46 20.01
CA CYS A 148 22.31 -12.37 20.37
C CYS A 148 22.82 -13.08 19.11
N GLU A 149 24.13 -13.30 19.08
CA GLU A 149 25.01 -13.65 17.97
C GLU A 149 24.74 -15.01 17.27
N GLN A 150 23.58 -15.62 17.53
CA GLN A 150 23.24 -16.96 17.08
C GLN A 150 22.72 -16.97 15.63
N LEU A 151 23.41 -17.75 14.79
CA LEU A 151 23.04 -18.07 13.41
C LEU A 151 21.56 -18.47 13.28
N ASP A 152 21.00 -19.11 14.30
CA ASP A 152 19.60 -19.54 14.36
C ASP A 152 18.61 -18.38 14.25
N PHE A 153 18.89 -17.22 14.86
CA PHE A 153 18.02 -16.04 14.75
C PHE A 153 18.06 -15.42 13.36
N LEU A 154 19.24 -15.39 12.74
CA LEU A 154 19.40 -14.89 11.37
C LEU A 154 18.69 -15.81 10.37
N LEU A 155 18.80 -17.12 10.56
CA LEU A 155 18.07 -18.12 9.75
C LEU A 155 16.56 -18.00 9.96
N ALA A 156 16.09 -17.84 11.20
CA ALA A 156 14.67 -17.65 11.50
C ALA A 156 14.11 -16.36 10.88
N LEU A 157 14.84 -15.24 10.98
CA LEU A 157 14.47 -13.97 10.35
C LEU A 157 14.45 -14.09 8.82
N GLY A 158 15.49 -14.70 8.24
CA GLY A 158 15.57 -14.95 6.79
C GLY A 158 14.41 -15.82 6.30
N ALA A 159 14.12 -16.92 7.00
CA ALA A 159 13.00 -17.80 6.67
C ALA A 159 11.64 -17.07 6.79
N LEU A 160 11.43 -16.26 7.83
CA LEU A 160 10.22 -15.47 8.00
C LEU A 160 10.03 -14.45 6.86
N LEU A 161 11.11 -13.74 6.49
CA LEU A 161 11.07 -12.78 5.39
C LEU A 161 10.76 -13.47 4.06
N ILE A 162 11.40 -14.61 3.76
CA ILE A 162 11.12 -15.40 2.55
C ILE A 162 9.67 -15.89 2.54
N LEU A 163 9.16 -16.39 3.67
CA LEU A 163 7.77 -16.87 3.76
C LEU A 163 6.76 -15.74 3.51
N LEU A 164 6.94 -14.59 4.17
CA LEU A 164 6.09 -13.41 3.98
C LEU A 164 6.14 -12.92 2.53
N PHE A 165 7.33 -13.00 1.94
CA PHE A 165 7.57 -12.60 0.58
C PHE A 165 6.85 -13.51 -0.43
N VAL A 166 6.93 -14.83 -0.27
CA VAL A 166 6.20 -15.81 -1.09
C VAL A 166 4.69 -15.62 -0.93
N MET A 167 4.22 -15.43 0.30
CA MET A 167 2.80 -15.16 0.60
C MET A 167 2.30 -13.89 -0.10
N LEU A 168 3.08 -12.81 -0.10
CA LEU A 168 2.75 -11.58 -0.81
C LEU A 168 2.70 -11.77 -2.32
N CYS A 169 3.66 -12.50 -2.90
CA CYS A 169 3.67 -12.81 -4.32
C CYS A 169 2.43 -13.63 -4.71
N TRP A 170 2.07 -14.63 -3.91
CA TRP A 170 0.85 -15.41 -4.09
C TRP A 170 -0.39 -14.52 -4.06
N GLN A 171 -0.53 -13.69 -3.02
CA GLN A 171 -1.67 -12.79 -2.88
C GLN A 171 -1.75 -11.76 -4.01
N ALA A 172 -0.61 -11.24 -4.46
CA ALA A 172 -0.54 -10.30 -5.56
C ALA A 172 -0.94 -10.96 -6.89
N PHE A 173 -0.51 -12.21 -7.12
CA PHE A 173 -0.89 -12.98 -8.30
C PHE A 173 -2.40 -13.22 -8.35
N GLN A 174 -3.00 -13.64 -7.24
CA GLN A 174 -4.45 -13.82 -7.12
C GLN A 174 -5.21 -12.52 -7.40
N ALA A 175 -4.67 -11.38 -6.93
CA ALA A 175 -5.32 -10.08 -7.05
C ALA A 175 -5.31 -9.51 -8.49
N ARG A 176 -4.45 -10.00 -9.38
CA ARG A 176 -4.16 -9.34 -10.68
C ARG A 176 -5.34 -9.32 -11.66
N ASN A 177 -6.20 -10.34 -11.61
CA ASN A 177 -7.27 -10.56 -12.60
C ASN A 177 -8.61 -9.91 -12.21
N ILE A 178 -8.68 -9.20 -11.08
CA ILE A 178 -9.90 -8.54 -10.61
C ILE A 178 -9.99 -7.15 -11.26
N SER A 179 -10.30 -7.13 -12.56
CA SER A 179 -10.71 -5.94 -13.32
C SER A 179 -12.18 -5.68 -13.01
N THR A 180 -12.58 -4.60 -12.34
CA THR A 180 -13.14 -3.44 -13.06
C THR A 180 -13.19 -2.16 -12.22
N GLU A 181 -12.98 -2.22 -10.90
CA GLU A 181 -13.11 -1.05 -10.00
C GLU A 181 -11.80 -0.66 -9.27
N PHE A 182 -10.78 -1.54 -9.28
CA PHE A 182 -9.55 -1.38 -8.51
C PHE A 182 -8.29 -1.43 -9.39
N ALA A 183 -8.13 -0.46 -10.30
CA ALA A 183 -6.89 -0.27 -11.07
C ALA A 183 -5.63 -0.14 -10.18
N GLU A 184 -5.81 0.15 -8.91
CA GLU A 184 -4.78 0.19 -7.87
C GLU A 184 -4.05 -1.16 -7.66
N SER A 185 -4.72 -2.29 -7.85
CA SER A 185 -4.12 -3.62 -7.68
C SER A 185 -2.95 -3.87 -8.64
N LYS A 186 -3.03 -3.34 -9.87
CA LYS A 186 -1.98 -3.46 -10.88
C LYS A 186 -0.70 -2.72 -10.49
N SER A 187 -0.85 -1.52 -9.93
CA SER A 187 0.30 -0.76 -9.40
C SER A 187 0.94 -1.47 -8.21
N ILE A 188 0.15 -2.04 -7.31
CA ILE A 188 0.64 -2.82 -6.16
C ILE A 188 1.42 -4.06 -6.64
N PHE A 189 0.88 -4.78 -7.62
CA PHE A 189 1.55 -5.93 -8.22
C PHE A 189 2.90 -5.53 -8.85
N ALA A 190 2.95 -4.44 -9.61
CA ALA A 190 4.18 -3.93 -10.22
C ALA A 190 5.25 -3.59 -9.16
N ILE A 191 4.85 -2.96 -8.05
CA ILE A 191 5.76 -2.65 -6.94
C ILE A 191 6.32 -3.93 -6.32
N LEU A 192 5.47 -4.92 -6.03
CA LEU A 192 5.92 -6.18 -5.43
C LEU A 192 6.85 -6.95 -6.36
N LEU A 193 6.62 -6.90 -7.68
CA LEU A 193 7.52 -7.48 -8.67
C LEU A 193 8.87 -6.74 -8.71
N LEU A 194 8.87 -5.40 -8.68
CA LEU A 194 10.11 -4.62 -8.65
C LEU A 194 10.89 -4.83 -7.35
N MET A 195 10.20 -4.92 -6.20
CA MET A 195 10.80 -5.31 -4.93
C MET A 195 11.43 -6.71 -5.02
N ASN A 196 10.78 -7.66 -5.69
CA ASN A 196 11.31 -9.01 -5.90
C ASN A 196 12.65 -8.99 -6.64
N ILE A 197 12.67 -8.32 -7.79
CA ILE A 197 13.86 -8.24 -8.64
C ILE A 197 15.01 -7.56 -7.87
N ALA A 198 14.72 -6.49 -7.14
CA ALA A 198 15.73 -5.75 -6.39
C ALA A 198 16.31 -6.55 -5.22
N VAL A 199 15.49 -7.32 -4.49
CA VAL A 199 15.99 -8.15 -3.38
C VAL A 199 16.79 -9.35 -3.91
N PHE A 200 16.27 -10.02 -4.95
CA PHE A 200 16.93 -11.18 -5.55
C PHE A 200 18.26 -10.82 -6.21
N MET A 201 18.33 -9.69 -6.92
CA MET A 201 19.58 -9.19 -7.51
C MET A 201 20.48 -8.50 -6.48
N GLY A 202 19.90 -7.79 -5.51
CA GLY A 202 20.64 -7.03 -4.51
C GLY A 202 21.43 -7.92 -3.55
N TRP A 203 20.88 -9.07 -3.16
CA TRP A 203 21.54 -9.97 -2.23
C TRP A 203 22.91 -10.50 -2.71
N PRO A 204 23.04 -11.10 -3.92
CA PRO A 204 24.33 -11.49 -4.48
C PRO A 204 25.32 -10.33 -4.56
N ILE A 205 24.86 -9.14 -4.96
CA ILE A 205 25.74 -7.96 -5.09
C ILE A 205 26.29 -7.55 -3.72
N ILE A 206 25.46 -7.60 -2.66
CA ILE A 206 25.91 -7.31 -1.29
C ILE A 206 26.93 -8.35 -0.82
N VAL A 207 26.74 -9.63 -1.15
CA VAL A 207 27.68 -10.71 -0.81
C VAL A 207 29.01 -10.54 -1.56
N LEU A 208 28.97 -10.15 -2.83
CA LEU A 208 30.17 -9.95 -3.65
C LEU A 208 30.94 -8.67 -3.30
N SER A 209 30.32 -7.69 -2.65
CA SER A 209 30.95 -6.40 -2.31
C SER A 209 31.40 -6.29 -0.85
N GLN A 210 31.48 -7.42 -0.12
CA GLN A 210 31.86 -7.44 1.29
C GLN A 210 33.27 -6.91 1.55
N ASP A 211 34.17 -7.02 0.56
CA ASP A 211 35.58 -6.64 0.71
C ASP A 211 35.79 -5.13 0.79
N SER A 212 34.82 -4.32 0.35
CA SER A 212 34.95 -2.87 0.31
C SER A 212 33.74 -2.15 0.94
N PRO A 213 33.88 -1.58 2.15
CA PRO A 213 32.77 -0.95 2.87
C PRO A 213 32.22 0.28 2.14
N ASN A 214 33.05 0.99 1.39
CA ASN A 214 32.64 2.10 0.52
C ASN A 214 31.63 1.65 -0.53
N VAL A 215 31.92 0.55 -1.23
CA VAL A 215 31.08 0.01 -2.30
C VAL A 215 29.79 -0.54 -1.71
N LEU A 216 29.89 -1.28 -0.60
CA LEU A 216 28.72 -1.86 0.07
C LEU A 216 27.74 -0.78 0.55
N VAL A 217 28.22 0.29 1.19
CA VAL A 217 27.33 1.40 1.61
C VAL A 217 26.65 2.02 0.40
N LEU A 218 27.42 2.33 -0.65
CA LEU A 218 26.88 2.96 -1.86
C LEU A 218 25.81 2.08 -2.53
N ILE A 219 26.09 0.79 -2.73
CA ILE A 219 25.16 -0.15 -3.38
C ILE A 219 23.88 -0.30 -2.57
N VAL A 220 23.99 -0.52 -1.26
CA VAL A 220 22.80 -0.68 -0.40
C VAL A 220 21.93 0.57 -0.42
N THR A 221 22.54 1.77 -0.35
CA THR A 221 21.80 3.03 -0.39
C THR A 221 21.15 3.29 -1.76
N LEU A 222 21.81 2.91 -2.85
CA LEU A 222 21.22 3.01 -4.20
C LEU A 222 20.01 2.07 -4.37
N ILE A 223 20.12 0.83 -3.87
CA ILE A 223 19.02 -0.14 -3.92
C ILE A 223 17.85 0.34 -3.06
N SER A 224 18.12 0.74 -1.82
CA SER A 224 17.15 1.28 -0.86
C SER A 224 16.41 2.50 -1.43
N PHE A 225 17.16 3.48 -1.95
CA PHE A 225 16.61 4.67 -2.60
C PHE A 225 15.72 4.32 -3.80
N THR A 226 16.18 3.41 -4.66
CA THR A 226 15.42 2.99 -5.85
C THR A 226 14.10 2.34 -5.45
N LEU A 227 14.10 1.48 -4.43
CA LEU A 227 12.90 0.84 -3.91
C LEU A 227 11.94 1.82 -3.25
N ALA A 228 12.45 2.75 -2.45
CA ALA A 228 11.67 3.82 -1.83
C ALA A 228 10.96 4.66 -2.90
N MET A 229 11.72 5.14 -3.90
CA MET A 229 11.17 5.97 -4.98
C MET A 229 10.20 5.18 -5.86
N ALA A 230 10.48 3.91 -6.19
CA ALA A 230 9.55 3.08 -6.94
C ALA A 230 8.23 2.89 -6.17
N THR A 231 8.29 2.59 -4.88
CA THR A 231 7.10 2.42 -4.03
C THR A 231 6.26 3.69 -3.99
N CYS A 232 6.90 4.84 -3.77
CA CYS A 232 6.24 6.14 -3.78
C CYS A 232 5.64 6.46 -5.16
N CYS A 233 6.42 6.34 -6.24
CA CYS A 233 5.94 6.68 -7.57
C CYS A 233 4.77 5.79 -8.00
N PHE A 234 4.89 4.47 -7.94
CA PHE A 234 3.84 3.57 -8.42
C PHE A 234 2.55 3.63 -7.57
N LEU A 235 2.63 3.93 -6.26
CA LEU A 235 1.41 4.12 -5.44
C LEU A 235 0.74 5.47 -5.65
N PHE A 236 1.52 6.54 -5.80
CA PHE A 236 1.02 7.91 -5.76
C PHE A 236 0.80 8.51 -7.16
N VAL A 237 1.64 8.23 -8.15
CA VAL A 237 1.52 8.75 -9.52
C VAL A 237 0.13 8.51 -10.12
N PRO A 238 -0.44 7.28 -10.14
CA PRO A 238 -1.77 7.07 -10.71
C PRO A 238 -2.86 7.89 -9.99
N LYS A 239 -2.69 8.15 -8.69
CA LYS A 239 -3.65 8.95 -7.89
C LYS A 239 -3.51 10.43 -8.19
N ILE A 240 -2.28 10.94 -8.24
CA ILE A 240 -1.97 12.34 -8.56
C ILE A 240 -2.49 12.69 -9.96
N LEU A 241 -2.17 11.87 -10.96
CA LEU A 241 -2.61 12.08 -12.34
C LEU A 241 -4.13 12.06 -12.46
N SER A 242 -4.80 11.15 -11.75
CA SER A 242 -6.26 11.05 -11.79
C SER A 242 -6.94 12.25 -11.09
N VAL A 243 -6.40 12.72 -9.96
CA VAL A 243 -6.88 13.95 -9.30
C VAL A 243 -6.71 15.16 -10.22
N TRP A 244 -5.56 15.29 -10.88
CA TRP A 244 -5.30 16.39 -11.81
C TRP A 244 -6.22 16.38 -13.03
N LYS A 245 -6.47 15.21 -13.62
CA LYS A 245 -7.40 15.06 -14.75
C LYS A 245 -8.84 15.41 -14.35
N ASN A 246 -9.29 14.97 -13.17
CA ASN A 246 -10.63 15.26 -12.66
C ASN A 246 -10.78 16.72 -12.23
N GLY A 247 -9.73 17.35 -11.70
CA GLY A 247 -9.71 18.78 -11.36
C GLY A 247 -9.80 19.70 -12.58
N LYS A 248 -9.42 19.23 -13.77
CA LYS A 248 -9.62 19.95 -15.05
C LYS A 248 -10.99 19.72 -15.69
N SER A 249 -11.79 18.76 -15.19
CA SER A 249 -12.97 18.23 -15.89
C SER A 249 -14.31 18.49 -15.17
N GLY A 250 -14.43 19.50 -14.31
CA GLY A 250 -15.68 19.77 -13.60
C GLY A 250 -16.16 21.21 -13.71
N PRO A 251 -17.27 21.51 -14.43
CA PRO A 251 -18.19 22.55 -13.98
C PRO A 251 -18.81 22.12 -12.63
N PRO A 252 -19.29 23.07 -11.81
CA PRO A 252 -19.80 22.77 -10.46
C PRO A 252 -20.92 21.74 -10.54
N VAL A 253 -20.80 20.69 -9.73
CA VAL A 253 -21.87 19.70 -9.55
C VAL A 253 -23.02 20.42 -8.85
N SER A 254 -24.04 20.79 -9.61
CA SER A 254 -25.34 21.16 -9.03
C SER A 254 -25.83 20.01 -8.15
N PRO A 255 -26.37 20.28 -6.97
CA PRO A 255 -26.96 19.25 -6.13
C PRO A 255 -28.04 18.54 -6.95
N VAL A 256 -28.01 17.21 -6.94
CA VAL A 256 -29.09 16.38 -7.47
C VAL A 256 -30.31 16.70 -6.62
N THR A 257 -31.17 17.60 -7.11
CA THR A 257 -32.51 17.79 -6.58
C THR A 257 -33.28 16.50 -6.87
N ILE A 258 -33.51 15.69 -5.83
CA ILE A 258 -34.47 14.60 -5.88
C ILE A 258 -35.86 15.26 -5.86
N THR A 259 -36.39 15.61 -7.03
CA THR A 259 -37.82 15.89 -7.18
C THR A 259 -38.55 14.57 -7.29
N GLY A 260 -39.30 14.22 -6.25
CA GLY A 260 -40.29 13.15 -6.33
C GLY A 260 -40.46 12.40 -5.03
N MET A 261 -41.19 13.00 -4.09
CA MET A 261 -42.22 12.34 -3.28
C MET A 261 -43.16 13.44 -2.82
N SER A 262 -44.28 13.58 -3.52
CA SER A 262 -45.43 14.34 -3.08
C SER A 262 -45.95 13.73 -1.79
N GLU A 263 -45.83 14.50 -0.72
CA GLU A 263 -46.36 14.25 0.61
C GLU A 263 -47.84 14.68 0.60
N GLU A 264 -48.75 13.76 0.29
CA GLU A 264 -50.17 13.96 0.57
C GLU A 264 -50.47 13.51 2.00
N THR A 265 -50.41 14.48 2.90
CA THR A 265 -51.00 14.40 4.23
C THR A 265 -52.52 14.56 4.07
N SER A 266 -53.27 13.47 4.25
CA SER A 266 -54.73 13.53 4.43
C SER A 266 -55.12 12.61 5.60
N SER A 267 -55.38 13.27 6.73
CA SER A 267 -56.07 12.75 7.90
C SER A 267 -57.59 12.80 7.67
N ASP A 268 -58.29 11.67 7.79
CA ASP A 268 -59.50 11.51 8.64
C ASP A 268 -60.21 10.13 8.47
N PRO A 269 -61.10 9.72 9.40
CA PRO A 269 -61.14 8.35 9.94
C PRO A 269 -62.38 7.51 9.57
N MET A 270 -62.31 6.23 9.99
CA MET A 270 -63.42 5.34 10.42
C MET A 270 -64.68 5.20 9.53
N GLY A 271 -64.92 3.97 9.05
CA GLY A 271 -66.29 3.43 9.02
C GLY A 271 -66.66 2.45 7.90
N ARG A 272 -67.00 1.22 8.33
CA ARG A 272 -67.99 0.28 7.76
C ARG A 272 -67.69 -0.55 6.49
N ASN A 273 -67.51 -1.85 6.75
CA ASN A 273 -68.33 -3.01 6.35
C ASN A 273 -68.65 -3.31 4.86
N ASN A 274 -68.19 -4.51 4.49
CA ASN A 274 -68.92 -5.63 3.84
C ASN A 274 -69.24 -5.66 2.33
N GLU A 275 -69.21 -6.91 1.84
CA GLU A 275 -69.74 -7.50 0.60
C GLU A 275 -68.90 -7.28 -0.67
N GLY A 276 -68.51 -8.28 -1.46
CA GLY A 276 -69.02 -9.64 -1.62
C GLY A 276 -69.69 -9.82 -2.99
N ALA A 277 -68.90 -10.28 -3.96
CA ALA A 277 -69.31 -11.04 -5.15
C ALA A 277 -70.13 -10.39 -6.28
N ALA A 278 -69.71 -10.77 -7.49
CA ALA A 278 -70.47 -11.02 -8.72
C ALA A 278 -70.93 -9.84 -9.59
N GLY A 279 -70.53 -9.93 -10.88
CA GLY A 279 -71.52 -9.91 -11.95
C GLY A 279 -71.43 -8.79 -12.98
N ASN A 280 -70.85 -9.16 -14.13
CA ASN A 280 -71.37 -8.90 -15.48
C ASN A 280 -71.33 -7.45 -16.02
N LEU A 281 -70.55 -7.20 -17.08
CA LEU A 281 -70.89 -7.40 -18.51
C LEU A 281 -71.62 -6.16 -19.07
N TRP A 282 -71.14 -5.68 -20.22
CA TRP A 282 -71.86 -5.10 -21.39
C TRP A 282 -71.07 -3.94 -22.04
N PHE A 283 -70.58 -4.23 -23.28
CA PHE A 283 -70.60 -3.41 -24.51
C PHE A 283 -69.86 -2.05 -24.55
N SER A 284 -69.22 -1.59 -25.64
CA SER A 284 -69.31 -1.92 -27.07
C SER A 284 -68.09 -1.40 -27.85
N THR A 285 -67.64 -2.18 -28.83
CA THR A 285 -67.18 -1.87 -30.22
C THR A 285 -66.49 -0.56 -30.65
N SER A 286 -65.54 -0.76 -31.60
CA SER A 286 -65.04 0.13 -32.67
C SER A 286 -63.96 1.15 -32.25
N ASP A 287 -62.77 1.21 -32.84
CA ASP A 287 -62.54 1.41 -34.27
C ASP A 287 -61.34 0.64 -34.86
N SER A 288 -61.55 0.18 -36.09
CA SER A 288 -60.56 -0.25 -37.07
C SER A 288 -60.26 0.89 -38.04
N ASN A 289 -58.99 1.23 -38.27
CA ASN A 289 -58.53 1.79 -39.56
C ASN A 289 -56.99 1.66 -39.67
N GLN A 290 -56.46 0.61 -40.30
CA GLN A 290 -56.11 0.46 -41.73
C GLN A 290 -55.29 1.60 -42.38
N LYS A 291 -54.06 1.22 -42.76
CA LYS A 291 -53.35 1.46 -44.04
C LYS A 291 -53.25 2.91 -44.54
N GLY A 292 -52.03 3.41 -44.78
CA GLY A 292 -51.31 3.10 -46.02
C GLY A 292 -50.33 4.22 -46.43
N PRO A 293 -49.65 4.09 -47.57
CA PRO A 293 -48.19 4.22 -47.67
C PRO A 293 -47.69 5.42 -48.48
N LYS A 294 -46.39 5.72 -48.38
CA LYS A 294 -45.45 5.87 -49.51
C LYS A 294 -44.05 5.49 -49.05
#